data_AF-A0A7G6TTY5-F1
#
_entry.id   AF-A0A7G6TTY5-F1
#
_cell.length_a   1.000
_cell.length_b   1.000
_cell.length_c   1.000
_cell.angle_alpha   90.00
_cell.angle_beta   90.00
_cell.angle_gamma   90.00
#
_symmetry.space_group_name_H-M   'P 1'
#
loop_
_entity.id
_entity.type
_entity.pdbx_description
1 polymer ?
#
loop_
_entity_poly.entity_id
_entity_poly.type
_entity_poly.pdbx_seq_one_letter_code
_entity_poly.pdbx_strand_id
1 'polypeptide(L)'
;MANGKPAVSSIVKRKSSDQQQLPWRPFKDRPSGIWIDETVARIKETAQPELIDSLFRNHIPKDAKFRVLKHLITVDGRKRPEADNCPCPMCTPNRFLTGSLVWFYELHCCAFIGNCCANDDVLAEAEKERKWRDRRDTEETYLLDALPLVAAKLTVLEGLKPVALEAVRAYRKFRKTLPLVHDQLRKMKHHHSGQLTLTEIIRDESEENDDYFGPAGFKGRGKDGIESRDHTFGTFSGHIAVHRDYNPTKELEDIHRSLLSVAAGSYNQEALDFIVGMTEKQRHAAVVIFRSVEEKIVNFRARLQDLASFYTRENAEKLDQFFTDKLNSVYYKVEFTNYRSGPVLTFKRGSNTYDLVRGSWAEKLGFDWPSSE
;
A
#
# COMPACT_ATOMS: atom_id res chain seq x y z
N MET A 1 16.64 -84.08 18.78
CA MET A 1 16.63 -83.63 20.18
C MET A 1 16.98 -82.15 20.21
N ALA A 2 16.03 -81.30 20.61
CA ALA A 2 16.25 -80.00 21.27
C ALA A 2 14.88 -79.30 21.36
N ASN A 3 14.23 -79.44 22.52
CA ASN A 3 13.00 -78.75 22.88
C ASN A 3 13.32 -77.27 23.20
N GLY A 4 12.73 -76.34 22.45
CA GLY A 4 12.77 -74.91 22.77
C GLY A 4 11.37 -74.40 23.11
N LYS A 5 11.07 -74.22 24.40
CA LYS A 5 9.84 -73.59 24.91
C LYS A 5 9.77 -72.11 24.48
N PRO A 6 8.59 -71.56 24.12
CA PRO A 6 8.45 -70.12 23.94
C PRO A 6 8.39 -69.41 25.30
N ALA A 7 9.23 -68.38 25.45
CA ALA A 7 9.27 -67.51 26.61
C ALA A 7 8.04 -66.59 26.61
N VAL A 8 7.28 -66.66 27.71
CA VAL A 8 6.15 -65.77 28.02
C VAL A 8 6.72 -64.38 28.35
N SER A 9 6.57 -63.45 27.42
CA SER A 9 6.84 -62.02 27.62
C SER A 9 5.78 -61.44 28.54
N SER A 10 6.09 -61.35 29.84
CA SER A 10 5.31 -60.65 30.84
C SER A 10 5.25 -59.15 30.51
N ILE A 11 4.08 -58.69 30.05
CA ILE A 11 3.74 -57.27 29.93
C ILE A 11 3.69 -56.70 31.36
N VAL A 12 4.77 -56.02 31.74
CA VAL A 12 4.79 -55.17 32.94
C VAL A 12 3.88 -53.98 32.64
N LYS A 13 2.63 -54.04 33.11
CA LYS A 13 1.78 -52.86 33.28
C LYS A 13 2.50 -51.90 34.23
N ARG A 14 3.21 -50.93 33.69
CA ARG A 14 3.63 -49.74 34.44
C ARG A 14 2.35 -49.07 34.94
N LYS A 15 2.08 -49.20 36.24
CA LYS A 15 1.14 -48.33 36.94
C LYS A 15 1.54 -46.90 36.60
N SER A 16 0.66 -46.18 35.90
CA SER A 16 0.74 -44.73 35.76
C SER A 16 0.85 -44.17 37.17
N SER A 17 2.01 -43.61 37.49
CA SER A 17 2.18 -42.75 38.65
C SER A 17 1.00 -41.77 38.67
N ASP A 18 0.30 -41.69 39.79
CA ASP A 18 -0.59 -40.60 40.13
C ASP A 18 0.15 -39.28 39.89
N GLN A 19 0.04 -38.74 38.68
CA GLN A 19 0.44 -37.37 38.42
C GLN A 19 -0.59 -36.55 39.17
N GLN A 20 -0.21 -36.06 40.36
CA GLN A 20 -0.93 -35.00 41.05
C GLN A 20 -1.28 -33.96 39.99
N GLN A 21 -2.56 -33.86 39.63
CA GLN A 21 -3.04 -32.80 38.76
C GLN A 21 -2.73 -31.50 39.50
N LEU A 22 -1.74 -30.77 38.98
CA LEU A 22 -1.48 -29.43 39.47
C LEU A 22 -2.78 -28.62 39.31
N PRO A 23 -3.13 -27.75 40.26
CA PRO A 23 -4.36 -26.95 40.20
C PRO A 23 -4.34 -25.87 39.09
N TRP A 24 -3.37 -25.94 38.18
CA TRP A 24 -3.22 -25.14 36.97
C TRP A 24 -2.68 -26.00 35.82
N ARG A 25 -2.93 -25.57 34.58
CA ARG A 25 -2.33 -26.21 33.39
C ARG A 25 -0.89 -25.74 33.19
N PRO A 26 0.10 -26.64 33.14
CA PRO A 26 1.47 -26.28 32.77
C PRO A 26 1.60 -26.04 31.26
N PHE A 27 2.39 -25.03 30.90
CA PHE A 27 2.70 -24.60 29.54
C PHE A 27 4.21 -24.59 29.35
N LYS A 28 4.76 -25.70 28.81
CA LYS A 28 6.20 -25.82 28.48
C LYS A 28 6.62 -24.76 27.47
N ASP A 29 5.78 -24.57 26.47
CA ASP A 29 5.91 -23.53 25.46
C ASP A 29 4.79 -22.51 25.61
N ARG A 30 4.93 -21.37 24.93
CA ARG A 30 3.91 -20.33 24.93
C ARG A 30 2.56 -20.92 24.51
N PRO A 31 1.46 -20.63 25.23
CA PRO A 31 0.13 -21.08 24.83
C PRO A 31 -0.25 -20.59 23.43
N SER A 32 -0.99 -21.43 22.69
CA SER A 32 -1.54 -21.09 21.37
C SER A 32 -2.49 -19.88 21.42
N GLY A 33 -2.60 -19.14 20.30
CA GLY A 33 -3.56 -18.03 20.16
C GLY A 33 -5.00 -18.40 20.50
N ILE A 34 -5.45 -19.59 20.08
CA ILE A 34 -6.81 -20.11 20.36
C ILE A 34 -7.06 -20.18 21.88
N TRP A 35 -6.17 -20.82 22.63
CA TRP A 35 -6.27 -20.89 24.09
C TRP A 35 -6.26 -19.50 24.75
N ILE A 36 -5.44 -18.57 24.23
CA ILE A 36 -5.38 -17.19 24.74
C ILE A 36 -6.75 -16.52 24.58
N ASP A 37 -7.33 -16.58 23.39
CA ASP A 37 -8.61 -15.92 23.10
C ASP A 37 -9.78 -16.58 23.86
N GLU A 38 -9.81 -17.91 23.97
CA GLU A 38 -10.79 -18.65 24.79
C GLU A 38 -10.69 -18.26 26.27
N THR A 39 -9.46 -18.18 26.79
CA THR A 39 -9.24 -17.81 28.20
C THR A 39 -9.66 -16.37 28.45
N VAL A 40 -9.34 -15.45 27.54
CA VAL A 40 -9.77 -14.04 27.61
C VAL A 40 -11.30 -13.93 27.54
N ALA A 41 -11.95 -14.72 26.68
CA ALA A 41 -13.41 -14.76 26.60
C ALA A 41 -14.02 -15.24 27.93
N ARG A 42 -13.49 -16.32 28.51
CA ARG A 42 -13.93 -16.82 29.82
C ARG A 42 -13.74 -15.81 30.94
N ILE A 43 -12.60 -15.10 30.99
CA ILE A 43 -12.36 -14.04 31.99
C ILE A 43 -13.45 -12.95 31.88
N LYS A 44 -13.81 -12.54 30.65
CA LYS A 44 -14.85 -11.51 30.43
C LYS A 44 -16.26 -12.00 30.72
N GLU A 45 -16.51 -13.28 30.50
CA GLU A 45 -17.79 -13.94 30.75
C GLU A 45 -18.04 -14.09 32.25
N THR A 46 -17.11 -14.76 32.95
CA THR A 46 -17.26 -15.10 34.37
C THR A 46 -16.92 -13.96 35.31
N ALA A 47 -16.10 -13.00 34.86
CA ALA A 47 -15.49 -11.97 35.71
C ALA A 47 -14.67 -12.50 36.89
N GLN A 48 -14.36 -13.79 36.92
CA GLN A 48 -13.69 -14.50 38.01
C GLN A 48 -12.50 -15.31 37.46
N PRO A 49 -11.36 -14.66 37.14
CA PRO A 49 -10.16 -15.35 36.67
C PRO A 49 -9.66 -16.42 37.66
N GLU A 50 -9.94 -16.27 38.95
CA GLU A 50 -9.64 -17.23 40.01
C GLU A 50 -10.41 -18.56 39.91
N LEU A 51 -11.47 -18.63 39.10
CA LEU A 51 -12.23 -19.86 38.85
C LEU A 51 -11.75 -20.59 37.58
N ILE A 52 -10.82 -20.00 36.82
CA ILE A 52 -10.33 -20.61 35.59
C ILE A 52 -9.19 -21.57 35.94
N ASP A 53 -9.47 -22.87 35.87
CA ASP A 53 -8.50 -23.92 36.24
C ASP A 53 -7.22 -23.93 35.41
N SER A 54 -7.20 -23.31 34.24
CA SER A 54 -5.98 -23.19 33.44
C SER A 54 -5.04 -22.07 33.89
N LEU A 55 -5.46 -21.22 34.85
CA LEU A 55 -4.66 -20.10 35.35
C LEU A 55 -3.98 -20.42 36.68
N PHE A 56 -2.74 -19.97 36.81
CA PHE A 56 -1.96 -20.00 38.02
C PHE A 56 -2.42 -18.91 38.98
N ARG A 57 -2.68 -19.31 40.23
CA ARG A 57 -3.33 -18.48 41.24
C ARG A 57 -2.45 -18.23 42.48
N ASN A 58 -1.36 -18.98 42.63
CA ASN A 58 -0.47 -18.88 43.78
C ASN A 58 0.47 -17.68 43.65
N HIS A 59 1.16 -17.35 44.75
CA HIS A 59 2.12 -16.25 44.77
C HIS A 59 3.24 -16.46 43.73
N ILE A 60 3.50 -15.43 42.92
CA ILE A 60 4.59 -15.38 41.93
C ILE A 60 5.62 -14.33 42.40
N PRO A 61 6.93 -14.64 42.40
CA PRO A 61 7.98 -13.67 42.71
C PRO A 61 7.90 -12.42 41.84
N LYS A 62 8.17 -11.24 42.41
CA LYS A 62 8.06 -9.96 41.69
C LYS A 62 9.10 -9.79 40.58
N ASP A 63 10.22 -10.48 40.71
CA ASP A 63 11.33 -10.56 39.77
C ASP A 63 11.16 -11.63 38.69
N ALA A 64 10.08 -12.44 38.77
CA ALA A 64 9.81 -13.46 37.77
C ALA A 64 9.55 -12.83 36.40
N LYS A 65 10.31 -13.28 35.40
CA LYS A 65 10.19 -12.78 34.03
C LYS A 65 9.02 -13.46 33.33
N PHE A 66 8.26 -12.68 32.56
CA PHE A 66 7.08 -13.16 31.86
C PHE A 66 6.96 -12.54 30.47
N ARG A 67 6.11 -13.14 29.64
CA ARG A 67 5.66 -12.59 28.36
C ARG A 67 4.18 -12.28 28.42
N VAL A 68 3.79 -11.12 27.91
CA VAL A 68 2.38 -10.75 27.80
C VAL A 68 1.72 -11.53 26.66
N LEU A 69 0.64 -12.22 26.98
CA LEU A 69 -0.19 -12.93 26.00
C LEU A 69 -1.31 -12.03 25.47
N LYS A 70 -1.96 -11.29 26.37
CA LYS A 70 -3.00 -10.30 26.03
C LYS A 70 -3.00 -9.19 27.09
N HIS A 71 -2.99 -7.94 26.63
CA HIS A 71 -2.95 -6.73 27.47
C HIS A 71 -4.33 -6.07 27.59
N LEU A 72 -4.53 -5.27 28.65
CA LEU A 72 -5.75 -4.47 28.92
C LEU A 72 -7.05 -5.28 28.87
N ILE A 73 -7.07 -6.40 29.58
CA ILE A 73 -8.31 -7.16 29.79
C ILE A 73 -9.05 -6.49 30.96
N THR A 74 -10.18 -5.84 30.65
CA THR A 74 -11.08 -5.26 31.65
C THR A 74 -12.12 -6.28 32.07
N VAL A 75 -12.22 -6.50 33.37
CA VAL A 75 -13.22 -7.34 34.04
C VAL A 75 -14.36 -6.46 34.54
N ASP A 76 -15.60 -6.87 34.29
CA ASP A 76 -16.78 -6.19 34.82
C ASP A 76 -17.00 -6.57 36.29
N GLY A 77 -16.64 -5.66 37.21
CA GLY A 77 -16.79 -5.87 38.65
C GLY A 77 -18.23 -6.14 39.09
N ARG A 78 -19.24 -5.69 38.33
CA ARG A 78 -20.66 -5.92 38.66
C ARG A 78 -21.07 -7.39 38.54
N LYS A 79 -20.35 -8.17 37.72
CA LYS A 79 -20.60 -9.61 37.56
C LYS A 79 -19.99 -10.46 38.67
N ARG A 80 -19.13 -9.88 39.52
CA ARG A 80 -18.48 -10.58 40.61
C ARG A 80 -19.45 -10.71 41.80
N PRO A 81 -19.52 -11.88 42.47
CA PRO A 81 -20.48 -12.11 43.57
C PRO A 81 -20.42 -11.09 44.71
N GLU A 82 -19.23 -10.56 45.01
CA GLU A 82 -19.03 -9.58 46.08
C GLU A 82 -18.77 -8.15 45.56
N ALA A 83 -18.92 -7.92 44.25
CA ALA A 83 -18.50 -6.70 43.56
C ALA A 83 -17.05 -6.27 43.89
N ASP A 84 -16.20 -7.26 44.22
CA ASP A 84 -14.82 -7.09 44.61
C ASP A 84 -13.90 -7.02 43.37
N ASN A 85 -12.61 -6.84 43.62
CA ASN A 85 -11.59 -6.76 42.58
C ASN A 85 -10.87 -8.11 42.45
N CYS A 86 -10.32 -8.41 41.27
CA CYS A 86 -9.57 -9.64 41.02
C CYS A 86 -8.27 -9.70 41.87
N PRO A 87 -7.90 -10.86 42.43
CA PRO A 87 -6.64 -11.03 43.15
C PRO A 87 -5.45 -11.07 42.18
N CYS A 88 -4.34 -10.42 42.53
CA CYS A 88 -3.10 -10.49 41.76
C CYS A 88 -2.11 -11.49 42.36
N PRO A 89 -1.64 -12.49 41.59
CA PRO A 89 -0.69 -13.47 42.10
C PRO A 89 0.71 -12.89 42.35
N MET A 90 1.07 -11.73 41.79
CA MET A 90 2.36 -11.06 42.04
C MET A 90 2.33 -10.07 43.21
N CYS A 91 1.15 -9.67 43.66
CA CYS A 91 1.03 -8.62 44.66
C CYS A 91 -0.22 -8.79 45.53
N THR A 92 0.01 -9.09 46.80
CA THR A 92 -1.00 -9.12 47.85
C THR A 92 -0.77 -7.94 48.82
N PRO A 93 -1.79 -7.17 49.21
CA PRO A 93 -3.21 -7.25 48.85
C PRO A 93 -3.55 -6.27 47.69
N ASN A 94 -3.07 -6.52 46.46
CA ASN A 94 -3.47 -5.72 45.31
C ASN A 94 -4.64 -6.37 44.57
N ARG A 95 -5.62 -5.52 44.27
CA ARG A 95 -6.96 -5.85 43.81
C ARG A 95 -7.21 -5.01 42.55
N PHE A 96 -7.43 -5.64 41.40
CA PHE A 96 -7.57 -4.93 40.12
C PHE A 96 -8.79 -5.39 39.30
N LEU A 97 -9.28 -4.52 38.41
CA LEU A 97 -10.30 -4.86 37.40
C LEU A 97 -9.73 -4.87 35.98
N THR A 98 -8.59 -4.23 35.76
CA THR A 98 -7.89 -4.21 34.48
C THR A 98 -6.50 -4.81 34.66
N GLY A 99 -6.21 -5.84 33.86
CA GLY A 99 -4.95 -6.57 33.96
C GLY A 99 -4.49 -7.15 32.64
N SER A 100 -3.45 -7.97 32.74
CA SER A 100 -2.81 -8.63 31.60
C SER A 100 -2.75 -10.13 31.84
N LEU A 101 -3.05 -10.91 30.79
CA LEU A 101 -2.77 -12.33 30.77
C LEU A 101 -1.31 -12.52 30.35
N VAL A 102 -0.53 -13.19 31.19
CA VAL A 102 0.92 -13.36 31.02
C VAL A 102 1.32 -14.83 31.12
N TRP A 103 2.43 -15.19 30.47
CA TRP A 103 3.08 -16.50 30.56
C TRP A 103 4.45 -16.37 31.20
N PHE A 104 4.65 -17.08 32.31
CA PHE A 104 5.93 -17.20 32.99
C PHE A 104 6.66 -18.41 32.42
N TYR A 105 7.70 -18.16 31.63
CA TYR A 105 8.40 -19.23 30.89
C TYR A 105 9.21 -20.13 31.83
N GLU A 106 9.79 -19.60 32.93
CA GLU A 106 10.54 -20.41 33.91
C GLU A 106 9.62 -21.27 34.79
N LEU A 107 8.43 -20.75 35.07
CA LEU A 107 7.42 -21.42 35.89
C LEU A 107 6.46 -22.30 35.05
N HIS A 108 6.61 -22.25 33.72
CA HIS A 108 5.74 -22.92 32.76
C HIS A 108 4.25 -22.73 33.08
N CYS A 109 3.82 -21.52 33.43
CA CYS A 109 2.44 -21.26 33.85
C CYS A 109 1.92 -19.93 33.29
N CYS A 110 0.60 -19.80 33.19
CA CYS A 110 -0.05 -18.55 32.80
C CYS A 110 -0.81 -17.98 33.98
N ALA A 111 -0.74 -16.66 34.17
CA ALA A 111 -1.45 -15.98 35.24
C ALA A 111 -2.10 -14.70 34.72
N PHE A 112 -3.15 -14.27 35.40
CA PHE A 112 -3.76 -12.97 35.18
C PHE A 112 -3.26 -12.01 36.25
N ILE A 113 -2.46 -11.02 35.86
CA ILE A 113 -1.81 -10.08 36.78
C ILE A 113 -2.38 -8.67 36.58
N GLY A 114 -2.45 -7.90 37.66
CA GLY A 114 -2.88 -6.51 37.60
C GLY A 114 -1.85 -5.63 36.90
N ASN A 115 -2.32 -4.54 36.29
CA ASN A 115 -1.44 -3.58 35.59
C ASN A 115 -0.32 -3.04 36.48
N CYS A 116 -0.53 -2.88 37.79
CA CYS A 116 0.51 -2.43 38.71
C CYS A 116 1.71 -3.39 38.87
N CYS A 117 1.53 -4.68 38.53
CA CYS A 117 2.53 -5.72 38.67
C CYS A 117 3.04 -6.20 37.29
N ALA A 118 2.38 -5.75 36.22
CA ALA A 118 2.91 -5.81 34.87
C ALA A 118 3.76 -4.55 34.63
N ASN A 119 5.03 -4.59 35.06
CA ASN A 119 5.96 -3.45 34.97
C ASN A 119 6.00 -2.87 33.53
N ASP A 120 5.91 -1.55 33.37
CA ASP A 120 5.77 -0.87 32.08
C ASP A 120 6.90 -1.22 31.09
N ASP A 121 8.12 -1.44 31.59
CA ASP A 121 9.26 -1.86 30.76
C ASP A 121 9.10 -3.29 30.23
N VAL A 122 8.63 -4.21 31.06
CA VAL A 122 8.37 -5.62 30.68
C VAL A 122 7.16 -5.70 29.74
N LEU A 123 6.15 -4.85 29.95
CA LEU A 123 5.04 -4.66 29.01
C LEU A 123 5.52 -4.12 27.67
N ALA A 124 6.38 -3.10 27.66
CA ALA A 124 6.91 -2.51 26.44
C ALA A 124 7.78 -3.48 25.65
N GLU A 125 8.60 -4.29 26.32
CA GLU A 125 9.41 -5.34 25.69
C GLU A 125 8.54 -6.47 25.12
N ALA A 126 7.55 -6.94 25.88
CA ALA A 126 6.64 -7.98 25.41
C ALA A 126 5.76 -7.51 24.24
N GLU A 127 5.30 -6.26 24.27
CA GLU A 127 4.53 -5.64 23.18
C GLU A 127 5.40 -5.39 21.95
N LYS A 128 6.67 -4.99 22.13
CA LYS A 128 7.65 -4.96 21.04
C LYS A 128 7.79 -6.35 20.44
N GLU A 129 8.08 -7.38 21.25
CA GLU A 129 8.25 -8.75 20.76
C GLU A 129 7.01 -9.26 20.01
N ARG A 130 5.82 -8.93 20.52
CA ARG A 130 4.56 -9.22 19.84
C ARG A 130 4.49 -8.53 18.48
N LYS A 131 4.67 -7.21 18.43
CA LYS A 131 4.63 -6.44 17.16
C LYS A 131 5.66 -6.94 16.16
N TRP A 132 6.84 -7.34 16.63
CA TRP A 132 7.88 -7.94 15.80
C TRP A 132 7.43 -9.28 15.22
N ARG A 133 6.82 -10.16 16.03
CA ARG A 133 6.26 -11.44 15.55
C ARG A 133 5.10 -11.24 14.58
N ASP A 134 4.11 -10.41 14.94
CA ASP A 134 2.94 -10.15 14.10
C ASP A 134 3.39 -9.54 12.75
N ARG A 135 4.39 -8.66 12.75
CA ARG A 135 5.02 -8.13 11.52
C ARG A 135 5.68 -9.24 10.72
N ARG A 136 6.51 -10.06 11.36
CA ARG A 136 7.20 -11.18 10.72
C ARG A 136 6.20 -12.13 10.05
N ASP A 137 5.16 -12.56 10.77
CA ASP A 137 4.15 -13.49 10.25
C ASP A 137 3.39 -12.86 9.06
N THR A 138 3.08 -11.57 9.14
CA THR A 138 2.45 -10.82 8.04
C THR A 138 3.37 -10.75 6.81
N GLU A 139 4.66 -10.47 7.01
CA GLU A 139 5.65 -10.39 5.93
C GLU A 139 5.90 -11.76 5.30
N GLU A 140 6.04 -12.82 6.10
CA GLU A 140 6.23 -14.19 5.61
C GLU A 140 5.00 -14.66 4.82
N THR A 141 3.79 -14.42 5.34
CA THR A 141 2.54 -14.74 4.62
C THR A 141 2.48 -14.02 3.28
N TYR A 142 2.73 -12.70 3.26
CA TYR A 142 2.73 -11.94 2.01
C TYR A 142 3.77 -12.46 0.99
N LEU A 143 4.97 -12.83 1.45
CA LEU A 143 5.99 -13.38 0.54
C LEU A 143 5.63 -14.76 0.01
N LEU A 144 4.99 -15.61 0.83
CA LEU A 144 4.51 -16.92 0.39
C LEU A 144 3.48 -16.79 -0.73
N ASP A 145 2.62 -15.77 -0.67
CA ASP A 145 1.63 -15.50 -1.71
C ASP A 145 2.26 -14.83 -2.95
N ALA A 146 3.21 -13.92 -2.76
CA ALA A 146 3.76 -13.10 -3.85
C ALA A 146 4.89 -13.79 -4.65
N LEU A 147 5.75 -14.58 -4.02
CA LEU A 147 6.92 -15.19 -4.67
C LEU A 147 6.57 -16.13 -5.83
N PRO A 148 5.57 -17.03 -5.71
CA PRO A 148 5.16 -17.90 -6.82
C PRO A 148 4.71 -17.13 -8.07
N LEU A 149 4.24 -15.89 -7.89
CA LEU A 149 3.73 -15.05 -8.98
C LEU A 149 4.84 -14.31 -9.74
N VAL A 150 6.10 -14.33 -9.26
CA VAL A 150 7.20 -13.57 -9.87
C VAL A 150 7.40 -13.94 -11.34
N ALA A 151 7.43 -15.22 -11.68
CA ALA A 151 7.66 -15.67 -13.06
C ALA A 151 6.55 -15.18 -14.02
N ALA A 152 5.30 -15.26 -13.58
CA ALA A 152 4.15 -14.74 -14.32
C ALA A 152 4.24 -13.21 -14.48
N LYS A 153 4.53 -12.49 -13.39
CA LYS A 153 4.73 -11.03 -13.40
C LYS A 153 5.86 -10.62 -14.36
N LEU A 154 6.99 -11.31 -14.36
CA LEU A 154 8.10 -11.07 -15.31
C LEU A 154 7.68 -11.29 -16.76
N THR A 155 6.90 -12.35 -17.04
CA THR A 155 6.38 -12.62 -18.39
C THR A 155 5.50 -11.48 -18.90
N VAL A 156 4.65 -10.91 -18.02
CA VAL A 156 3.84 -9.72 -18.36
C VAL A 156 4.74 -8.52 -18.65
N LEU A 157 5.75 -8.26 -17.82
CA LEU A 157 6.70 -7.15 -18.05
C LEU A 157 7.44 -7.29 -19.39
N GLU A 158 7.88 -8.50 -19.75
CA GLU A 158 8.48 -8.77 -21.06
C GLU A 158 7.51 -8.48 -22.22
N GLY A 159 6.25 -8.90 -22.09
CA GLY A 159 5.19 -8.60 -23.07
C GLY A 159 4.89 -7.10 -23.22
N LEU A 160 5.14 -6.30 -22.18
CA LEU A 160 4.92 -4.84 -22.19
C LEU A 160 6.09 -4.04 -22.80
N LYS A 161 7.27 -4.63 -23.01
CA LYS A 161 8.41 -3.94 -23.64
C LYS A 161 8.08 -3.31 -25.00
N PRO A 162 7.47 -4.03 -25.97
CA PRO A 162 7.09 -3.41 -27.25
C PRO A 162 6.06 -2.29 -27.08
N VAL A 163 5.12 -2.42 -26.13
CA VAL A 163 4.11 -1.40 -25.81
C VAL A 163 4.78 -0.12 -25.32
N ALA A 164 5.68 -0.23 -24.35
CA ALA A 164 6.44 0.89 -23.80
C ALA A 164 7.27 1.60 -24.88
N LEU A 165 7.89 0.83 -25.76
CA LEU A 165 8.74 1.35 -26.85
C LEU A 165 7.92 2.12 -27.90
N GLU A 166 6.75 1.62 -28.29
CA GLU A 166 5.83 2.36 -29.16
C GLU A 166 5.30 3.63 -28.50
N ALA A 167 4.93 3.57 -27.21
CA ALA A 167 4.49 4.73 -26.45
C ALA A 167 5.58 5.82 -26.36
N VAL A 168 6.85 5.43 -26.10
CA VAL A 168 8.00 6.37 -26.18
C VAL A 168 8.11 7.00 -27.56
N ARG A 169 7.95 6.22 -28.63
CA ARG A 169 8.04 6.74 -30.01
C ARG A 169 6.94 7.77 -30.29
N ALA A 170 5.69 7.47 -29.92
CA ALA A 170 4.56 8.39 -30.07
C ALA A 170 4.78 9.69 -29.30
N TYR A 171 5.17 9.58 -28.02
CA TYR A 171 5.51 10.74 -27.18
C TYR A 171 6.67 11.59 -27.75
N ARG A 172 7.77 10.95 -28.16
CA ARG A 172 8.92 11.67 -28.75
C ARG A 172 8.59 12.29 -30.09
N LYS A 173 7.73 11.66 -30.89
CA LYS A 173 7.26 12.22 -32.17
C LYS A 173 6.56 13.55 -31.91
N PHE A 174 5.58 13.57 -31.02
CA PHE A 174 4.86 14.80 -30.66
C PHE A 174 5.79 15.92 -30.22
N ARG A 175 6.68 15.66 -29.26
CA ARG A 175 7.64 16.65 -28.75
C ARG A 175 8.58 17.19 -29.83
N LYS A 176 9.00 16.36 -30.79
CA LYS A 176 9.94 16.75 -31.85
C LYS A 176 9.26 17.46 -33.01
N THR A 177 8.06 17.03 -33.43
CA THR A 177 7.37 17.58 -34.60
C THR A 177 6.63 18.87 -34.27
N LEU A 178 6.14 19.02 -33.04
CA LEU A 178 5.30 20.14 -32.63
C LEU A 178 5.82 20.77 -31.31
N PRO A 179 7.08 21.26 -31.25
CA PRO A 179 7.67 21.77 -30.01
C PRO A 179 6.90 22.97 -29.43
N LEU A 180 6.41 23.88 -30.28
CA LEU A 180 5.63 25.05 -29.85
C LEU A 180 4.31 24.65 -29.19
N VAL A 181 3.56 23.73 -29.81
CA VAL A 181 2.31 23.18 -29.26
C VAL A 181 2.58 22.47 -27.95
N HIS A 182 3.59 21.60 -27.93
CA HIS A 182 4.00 20.87 -26.73
C HIS A 182 4.32 21.82 -25.57
N ASP A 183 5.13 22.86 -25.81
CA ASP A 183 5.53 23.80 -24.77
C ASP A 183 4.37 24.67 -24.28
N GLN A 184 3.45 25.08 -25.17
CA GLN A 184 2.25 25.81 -24.79
C GLN A 184 1.31 24.96 -23.93
N LEU A 185 1.00 23.73 -24.34
CA LEU A 185 0.15 22.83 -23.54
C LEU A 185 0.84 22.45 -22.22
N ARG A 186 2.17 22.34 -22.20
CA ARG A 186 2.93 22.15 -20.97
C ARG A 186 2.82 23.34 -20.02
N LYS A 187 2.85 24.58 -20.53
CA LYS A 187 2.58 25.78 -19.72
C LYS A 187 1.16 25.74 -19.14
N MET A 188 0.16 25.40 -19.96
CA MET A 188 -1.23 25.25 -19.48
C MET A 188 -1.35 24.17 -18.40
N LYS A 189 -0.63 23.05 -18.54
CA LYS A 189 -0.55 22.02 -17.51
C LYS A 189 0.01 22.55 -16.18
N HIS A 190 1.11 23.32 -16.22
CA HIS A 190 1.77 23.81 -15.00
C HIS A 190 1.02 24.97 -14.33
N HIS A 191 0.47 25.89 -15.11
CA HIS A 191 -0.16 27.11 -14.58
C HIS A 191 -1.65 26.95 -14.30
N HIS A 192 -2.35 26.11 -15.07
CA HIS A 192 -3.81 26.00 -15.03
C HIS A 192 -4.28 24.55 -14.87
N SER A 193 -3.43 23.65 -14.36
CA SER A 193 -3.76 22.22 -14.16
C SER A 193 -4.30 21.53 -15.43
N GLY A 194 -3.90 22.01 -16.61
CA GLY A 194 -4.34 21.49 -17.91
C GLY A 194 -5.60 22.15 -18.47
N GLN A 195 -6.16 23.14 -17.77
CA GLN A 195 -7.23 23.97 -18.32
C GLN A 195 -6.68 24.83 -19.46
N LEU A 196 -7.32 24.74 -20.61
CA LEU A 196 -7.01 25.53 -21.79
C LEU A 196 -7.66 26.91 -21.62
N THR A 197 -6.83 27.91 -21.30
CA THR A 197 -7.30 29.28 -21.06
C THR A 197 -6.54 30.26 -21.93
N LEU A 198 -7.25 31.23 -22.53
CA LEU A 198 -6.67 32.37 -23.23
C LEU A 198 -7.18 33.66 -22.58
N THR A 199 -6.26 34.58 -22.32
CA THR A 199 -6.60 35.84 -21.66
C THR A 199 -6.69 36.95 -22.70
N GLU A 200 -7.87 37.54 -22.84
CA GLU A 200 -8.14 38.74 -23.66
C GLU A 200 -7.89 39.98 -22.80
N ILE A 201 -7.05 40.90 -23.28
CA ILE A 201 -6.86 42.21 -22.66
C ILE A 201 -7.93 43.14 -23.26
N ILE A 202 -8.88 43.60 -22.43
CA ILE A 202 -10.01 44.44 -22.85
C ILE A 202 -9.59 45.91 -22.90
N ARG A 203 -8.76 46.34 -21.94
CA ARG A 203 -8.20 47.69 -21.88
C ARG A 203 -6.71 47.60 -21.65
N ASP A 204 -5.96 48.19 -22.57
CA ASP A 204 -4.53 48.39 -22.46
C ASP A 204 -4.31 49.88 -22.18
N GLU A 205 -3.80 50.22 -20.99
CA GLU A 205 -3.55 51.61 -20.56
C GLU A 205 -2.50 52.32 -21.43
N SER A 206 -1.90 51.63 -22.41
CA SER A 206 -1.04 52.27 -23.42
C SER A 206 -1.79 53.19 -24.39
N GLU A 207 -3.13 53.16 -24.44
CA GLU A 207 -3.95 54.22 -25.03
C GLU A 207 -4.14 55.37 -24.02
N GLU A 208 -3.16 56.27 -23.97
CA GLU A 208 -2.87 57.34 -23.00
C GLU A 208 -3.98 58.42 -22.74
N ASN A 209 -5.26 58.21 -23.10
CA ASN A 209 -6.28 59.27 -23.15
C ASN A 209 -7.63 59.00 -22.45
N ASP A 210 -7.78 57.94 -21.66
CA ASP A 210 -9.09 57.63 -21.05
C ASP A 210 -9.29 58.32 -19.68
N ASP A 211 -9.80 59.56 -19.70
CA ASP A 211 -10.22 60.40 -18.56
C ASP A 211 -11.49 59.83 -17.84
N TYR A 212 -11.54 58.53 -17.58
CA TYR A 212 -12.70 57.89 -16.94
C TYR A 212 -12.73 58.14 -15.43
N PHE A 213 -13.48 59.16 -15.00
CA PHE A 213 -13.82 59.40 -13.60
C PHE A 213 -15.02 58.54 -13.16
N GLY A 214 -14.75 57.41 -12.52
CA GLY A 214 -15.77 56.59 -11.86
C GLY A 214 -16.41 57.30 -10.64
N PRO A 215 -17.58 56.83 -10.18
CA PRO A 215 -18.33 57.46 -9.09
C PRO A 215 -17.55 57.50 -7.77
N ALA A 216 -17.66 58.64 -7.08
CA ALA A 216 -16.92 58.97 -5.87
C ALA A 216 -17.08 57.89 -4.78
N GLY A 217 -15.97 57.21 -4.45
CA GLY A 217 -15.91 56.15 -3.43
C GLY A 217 -15.28 54.85 -3.91
N PHE A 218 -15.22 54.62 -5.23
CA PHE A 218 -14.43 53.54 -5.80
C PHE A 218 -12.96 53.96 -5.82
N LYS A 219 -12.21 53.66 -4.75
CA LYS A 219 -10.74 53.74 -4.79
C LYS A 219 -10.27 52.78 -5.87
N GLY A 220 -9.92 53.31 -7.04
CA GLY A 220 -9.43 52.55 -8.17
C GLY A 220 -8.40 51.52 -7.71
N ARG A 221 -8.56 50.28 -8.17
CA ARG A 221 -7.47 49.30 -8.15
C ARG A 221 -6.25 50.02 -8.74
N GLY A 222 -5.20 50.16 -7.93
CA GLY A 222 -4.10 51.08 -8.24
C GLY A 222 -3.55 50.85 -9.64
N LYS A 223 -3.47 51.94 -10.42
CA LYS A 223 -2.53 52.31 -11.51
C LYS A 223 -1.95 51.27 -12.50
N ASP A 224 -2.30 49.99 -12.39
CA ASP A 224 -1.77 48.85 -13.14
C ASP A 224 -2.89 47.82 -13.39
N GLY A 225 -4.14 48.27 -13.45
CA GLY A 225 -5.32 47.42 -13.49
C GLY A 225 -5.68 46.97 -14.90
N ILE A 226 -4.84 46.16 -15.55
CA ILE A 226 -5.17 45.56 -16.86
C ILE A 226 -6.51 44.82 -16.72
N GLU A 227 -7.56 45.30 -17.39
CA GLU A 227 -8.84 44.61 -17.45
C GLU A 227 -8.70 43.43 -18.40
N SER A 228 -8.59 42.23 -17.82
CA SER A 228 -8.46 40.99 -18.57
C SER A 228 -9.71 40.11 -18.45
N ARG A 229 -10.05 39.40 -19.52
CA ARG A 229 -11.10 38.37 -19.54
C ARG A 229 -10.50 37.03 -19.97
N ASP A 230 -10.70 36.01 -19.14
CA ASP A 230 -10.25 34.66 -19.46
C ASP A 230 -11.33 33.89 -20.23
N HIS A 231 -10.94 33.36 -21.38
CA HIS A 231 -11.73 32.45 -22.20
C HIS A 231 -11.27 31.02 -21.90
N THR A 232 -12.20 30.16 -21.49
CA THR A 232 -11.88 28.78 -21.09
C THR A 232 -12.45 27.78 -22.10
N PHE A 233 -11.60 26.86 -22.57
CA PHE A 233 -11.92 25.86 -23.60
C PHE A 233 -12.01 24.43 -23.01
N GLY A 234 -12.10 24.34 -21.68
CA GLY A 234 -12.09 23.09 -20.93
C GLY A 234 -10.68 22.56 -20.62
N THR A 235 -10.62 21.36 -20.04
CA THR A 235 -9.36 20.70 -19.68
C THR A 235 -8.99 19.68 -20.75
N PHE A 236 -7.74 19.74 -21.24
CA PHE A 236 -7.24 18.73 -22.18
C PHE A 236 -6.87 17.44 -21.44
N SER A 237 -7.05 16.30 -22.08
CA SER A 237 -6.69 14.99 -21.54
C SER A 237 -5.31 14.56 -22.04
N GLY A 238 -4.67 13.64 -21.31
CA GLY A 238 -3.35 13.12 -21.67
C GLY A 238 -2.21 14.05 -21.31
N HIS A 239 -2.18 14.47 -20.05
CA HIS A 239 -1.13 15.30 -19.46
C HIS A 239 0.28 14.70 -19.56
N ILE A 240 0.40 13.38 -19.72
CA ILE A 240 1.67 12.68 -19.93
C ILE A 240 2.27 13.01 -21.31
N ALA A 241 1.44 13.31 -22.32
CA ALA A 241 1.91 13.69 -23.65
C ALA A 241 2.79 14.96 -23.65
N VAL A 242 2.58 15.84 -22.67
CA VAL A 242 3.31 17.12 -22.51
C VAL A 242 4.32 17.11 -21.37
N HIS A 243 4.58 15.95 -20.77
CA HIS A 243 5.57 15.83 -19.71
C HIS A 243 6.98 16.07 -20.26
N ARG A 244 7.92 16.57 -19.45
CA ARG A 244 9.27 16.91 -19.96
C ARG A 244 10.08 15.67 -20.33
N ASP A 245 10.08 14.68 -19.45
CA ASP A 245 11.01 13.55 -19.51
C ASP A 245 10.30 12.21 -19.28
N TYR A 246 9.15 12.01 -19.93
CA TYR A 246 8.45 10.73 -19.82
C TYR A 246 9.18 9.64 -20.63
N ASN A 247 9.47 8.51 -19.97
CA ASN A 247 10.16 7.39 -20.59
C ASN A 247 9.61 6.05 -20.04
N PRO A 248 8.52 5.53 -20.62
CA PRO A 248 7.93 4.27 -20.15
C PRO A 248 8.87 3.07 -20.31
N THR A 249 9.82 3.08 -21.26
CA THR A 249 10.80 1.97 -21.36
C THR A 249 11.71 1.90 -20.14
N LYS A 250 12.19 3.05 -19.65
CA LYS A 250 13.00 3.12 -18.44
C LYS A 250 12.18 2.74 -17.20
N GLU A 251 10.96 3.26 -17.09
CA GLU A 251 10.06 2.92 -15.97
C GLU A 251 9.79 1.42 -15.90
N LEU A 252 9.51 0.77 -17.04
CA LEU A 252 9.30 -0.67 -17.12
C LEU A 252 10.57 -1.48 -16.78
N GLU A 253 11.74 -1.04 -17.25
CA GLU A 253 13.03 -1.65 -16.87
C GLU A 253 13.30 -1.53 -15.37
N ASP A 254 13.00 -0.39 -14.75
CA ASP A 254 13.18 -0.17 -13.32
C ASP A 254 12.27 -1.08 -12.49
N ILE A 255 11.03 -1.30 -12.94
CA ILE A 255 10.09 -2.28 -12.36
C ILE A 255 10.65 -3.70 -12.49
N HIS A 256 11.10 -4.07 -13.70
CA HIS A 256 11.66 -5.39 -13.97
C HIS A 256 12.91 -5.68 -13.11
N ARG A 257 13.83 -4.73 -13.00
CA ARG A 257 15.03 -4.86 -12.15
C ARG A 257 14.68 -4.97 -10.67
N SER A 258 13.70 -4.20 -10.20
CA SER A 258 13.22 -4.25 -8.82
C SER A 258 12.61 -5.62 -8.51
N LEU A 259 11.83 -6.19 -9.44
CA LEU A 259 11.26 -7.51 -9.26
C LEU A 259 12.34 -8.62 -9.27
N LEU A 260 13.30 -8.54 -10.20
CA LEU A 260 14.43 -9.48 -10.26
C LEU A 260 15.34 -9.42 -9.03
N SER A 261 15.49 -8.27 -8.38
CA SER A 261 16.35 -8.15 -7.19
C SER A 261 15.83 -8.93 -5.99
N VAL A 262 14.55 -9.33 -5.99
CA VAL A 262 13.95 -10.12 -4.92
C VAL A 262 14.01 -11.62 -5.21
N ALA A 263 13.89 -12.03 -6.48
CA ALA A 263 13.78 -13.45 -6.86
C ALA A 263 14.49 -13.74 -8.19
N ALA A 264 15.83 -13.65 -8.17
CA ALA A 264 16.67 -13.89 -9.35
C ALA A 264 16.78 -15.37 -9.77
N GLY A 265 16.13 -16.31 -9.07
CA GLY A 265 16.27 -17.75 -9.37
C GLY A 265 15.29 -18.71 -8.70
N SER A 266 14.54 -18.28 -7.69
CA SER A 266 13.67 -19.16 -6.88
C SER A 266 12.20 -19.07 -7.34
N TYR A 267 11.81 -19.89 -8.34
CA TYR A 267 10.54 -19.65 -9.03
C TYR A 267 9.33 -20.47 -8.59
N ASN A 268 9.41 -21.60 -7.88
CA ASN A 268 8.18 -22.29 -7.42
C ASN A 268 8.33 -23.29 -6.26
N GLN A 269 9.40 -24.10 -6.16
CA GLN A 269 9.57 -25.05 -5.05
C GLN A 269 10.43 -24.51 -3.89
N GLU A 270 11.21 -23.47 -4.14
CA GLU A 270 12.19 -22.93 -3.20
C GLU A 270 11.68 -21.72 -2.40
N ALA A 271 10.43 -21.29 -2.58
CA ALA A 271 9.94 -20.06 -1.95
C ALA A 271 9.99 -20.15 -0.41
N LEU A 272 9.61 -21.31 0.15
CA LEU A 272 9.71 -21.57 1.59
C LEU A 272 11.16 -21.55 2.06
N ASP A 273 12.04 -22.32 1.40
CA ASP A 273 13.47 -22.39 1.77
C ASP A 273 14.16 -21.03 1.61
N PHE A 274 13.77 -20.27 0.60
CA PHE A 274 14.23 -18.91 0.36
C PHE A 274 13.82 -17.96 1.47
N ILE A 275 12.54 -17.97 1.89
CA ILE A 275 12.05 -17.17 3.02
C ILE A 275 12.73 -17.58 4.33
N VAL A 276 12.88 -18.88 4.58
CA VAL A 276 13.55 -19.41 5.78
C VAL A 276 15.02 -18.97 5.82
N GLY A 277 15.68 -18.87 4.67
CA GLY A 277 17.05 -18.37 4.54
C GLY A 277 17.21 -16.86 4.68
N MET A 278 16.13 -16.08 4.67
CA MET A 278 16.19 -14.62 4.78
C MET A 278 16.44 -14.14 6.21
N THR A 279 17.35 -13.18 6.34
CA THR A 279 17.37 -12.32 7.53
C THR A 279 16.12 -11.46 7.58
N GLU A 280 15.77 -10.98 8.78
CA GLU A 280 14.64 -10.08 8.99
C GLU A 280 14.70 -8.81 8.12
N LYS A 281 15.89 -8.20 7.99
CA LYS A 281 16.08 -7.03 7.14
C LYS A 281 15.84 -7.34 5.66
N GLN A 282 16.29 -8.51 5.19
CA GLN A 282 16.08 -8.94 3.80
C GLN A 282 14.61 -9.21 3.53
N ARG A 283 13.90 -9.89 4.45
CA ARG A 283 12.48 -10.16 4.35
C ARG A 283 11.67 -8.86 4.28
N HIS A 284 11.90 -7.93 5.20
CA HIS A 284 11.22 -6.64 5.19
C HIS A 284 11.49 -5.89 3.87
N ALA A 285 12.75 -5.84 3.44
CA ALA A 285 13.11 -5.21 2.17
C ALA A 285 12.42 -5.87 0.96
N ALA A 286 12.33 -7.19 0.92
CA ALA A 286 11.63 -7.93 -0.13
C ALA A 286 10.15 -7.52 -0.20
N VAL A 287 9.46 -7.47 0.94
CA VAL A 287 8.05 -7.03 1.02
C VAL A 287 7.89 -5.59 0.52
N VAL A 288 8.77 -4.68 0.95
CA VAL A 288 8.76 -3.27 0.51
C VAL A 288 8.97 -3.18 -1.00
N ILE A 289 9.89 -3.95 -1.57
CA ILE A 289 10.16 -3.96 -3.01
C ILE A 289 8.95 -4.49 -3.78
N PHE A 290 8.34 -5.59 -3.35
CA PHE A 290 7.13 -6.14 -3.99
C PHE A 290 5.97 -5.15 -4.01
N ARG A 291 5.66 -4.52 -2.87
CA ARG A 291 4.62 -3.49 -2.80
C ARG A 291 4.94 -2.29 -3.68
N SER A 292 6.20 -1.88 -3.72
CA SER A 292 6.65 -0.80 -4.61
C SER A 292 6.49 -1.18 -6.09
N VAL A 293 6.76 -2.43 -6.46
CA VAL A 293 6.55 -2.95 -7.83
C VAL A 293 5.06 -2.91 -8.18
N GLU A 294 4.18 -3.32 -7.28
CA GLU A 294 2.72 -3.29 -7.46
C GLU A 294 2.20 -1.86 -7.62
N GLU A 295 2.67 -0.92 -6.82
CA GLU A 295 2.32 0.49 -6.98
C GLU A 295 2.86 1.06 -8.32
N LYS A 296 4.11 0.75 -8.66
CA LYS A 296 4.73 1.22 -9.91
C LYS A 296 4.02 0.69 -11.15
N ILE A 297 3.56 -0.57 -11.17
CA ILE A 297 2.84 -1.10 -12.35
C ILE A 297 1.46 -0.46 -12.52
N VAL A 298 0.75 -0.17 -11.42
CA VAL A 298 -0.51 0.58 -11.44
C VAL A 298 -0.28 1.99 -12.00
N ASN A 299 0.75 2.67 -11.50
CA ASN A 299 1.12 4.01 -11.99
C ASN A 299 1.56 4.00 -13.47
N PHE A 300 2.34 3.00 -13.88
CA PHE A 300 2.76 2.81 -15.26
C PHE A 300 1.56 2.65 -16.19
N ARG A 301 0.59 1.79 -15.82
CA ARG A 301 -0.67 1.60 -16.55
C ARG A 301 -1.46 2.91 -16.65
N ALA A 302 -1.65 3.60 -15.52
CA ALA A 302 -2.39 4.87 -15.47
C ALA A 302 -1.75 5.94 -16.36
N ARG A 303 -0.41 6.05 -16.37
CA ARG A 303 0.32 7.00 -17.23
C ARG A 303 0.21 6.67 -18.72
N LEU A 304 0.23 5.39 -19.08
CA LEU A 304 -0.01 4.98 -20.47
C LEU A 304 -1.45 5.23 -20.92
N GLN A 305 -2.43 4.99 -20.05
CA GLN A 305 -3.83 5.31 -20.31
C GLN A 305 -4.05 6.81 -20.47
N ASP A 306 -3.44 7.62 -19.60
CA ASP A 306 -3.46 9.08 -19.74
C ASP A 306 -2.82 9.49 -21.08
N LEU A 307 -1.63 9.00 -21.43
CA LEU A 307 -1.03 9.26 -22.74
C LEU A 307 -1.95 8.86 -23.91
N ALA A 308 -2.64 7.73 -23.82
CA ALA A 308 -3.57 7.28 -24.85
C ALA A 308 -4.80 8.20 -24.96
N SER A 309 -5.27 8.76 -23.83
CA SER A 309 -6.40 9.70 -23.79
C SER A 309 -6.14 11.01 -24.54
N PHE A 310 -4.86 11.39 -24.72
CA PHE A 310 -4.47 12.51 -25.57
C PHE A 310 -5.01 12.35 -27.00
N TYR A 311 -5.04 11.12 -27.53
CA TYR A 311 -5.44 10.76 -28.89
C TYR A 311 -6.92 10.42 -28.98
N THR A 312 -7.78 11.19 -28.33
CA THR A 312 -9.25 11.03 -28.39
C THR A 312 -9.87 12.13 -29.24
N ARG A 313 -11.05 11.85 -29.82
CA ARG A 313 -11.81 12.83 -30.61
C ARG A 313 -12.17 14.06 -29.77
N GLU A 314 -12.68 13.83 -28.56
CA GLU A 314 -13.06 14.91 -27.64
C GLU A 314 -11.87 15.83 -27.33
N ASN A 315 -10.68 15.26 -27.10
CA ASN A 315 -9.49 16.06 -26.87
C ASN A 315 -9.07 16.85 -28.12
N ALA A 316 -9.18 16.24 -29.31
CA ALA A 316 -8.90 16.92 -30.56
C ALA A 316 -9.80 18.15 -30.78
N GLU A 317 -11.10 18.02 -30.49
CA GLU A 317 -12.07 19.12 -30.60
C GLU A 317 -11.74 20.27 -29.65
N LYS A 318 -11.38 19.98 -28.39
CA LYS A 318 -10.95 21.01 -27.42
C LYS A 318 -9.66 21.70 -27.87
N LEU A 319 -8.69 20.92 -28.36
CA LEU A 319 -7.43 21.46 -28.87
C LEU A 319 -7.65 22.31 -30.13
N ASP A 320 -8.55 21.90 -31.03
CA ASP A 320 -8.91 22.68 -32.23
C ASP A 320 -9.51 24.02 -31.85
N GLN A 321 -10.49 24.02 -30.94
CA GLN A 321 -11.09 25.26 -30.42
C GLN A 321 -10.04 26.18 -29.81
N PHE A 322 -9.16 25.65 -28.96
CA PHE A 322 -8.10 26.43 -28.32
C PHE A 322 -7.08 26.99 -29.31
N PHE A 323 -6.61 26.19 -30.27
CA PHE A 323 -5.56 26.60 -31.21
C PHE A 323 -6.05 27.39 -32.43
N THR A 324 -7.35 27.37 -32.71
CA THR A 324 -7.95 28.18 -33.77
C THR A 324 -8.54 29.49 -33.28
N ASP A 325 -8.64 29.69 -31.95
CA ASP A 325 -9.12 30.92 -31.37
C ASP A 325 -8.22 32.12 -31.74
N LYS A 326 -8.86 33.25 -32.02
CA LYS A 326 -8.21 34.50 -32.44
C LYS A 326 -7.21 35.06 -31.40
N LEU A 327 -7.40 34.73 -30.13
CA LEU A 327 -6.53 35.17 -29.02
C LEU A 327 -5.28 34.30 -28.90
N ASN A 328 -5.23 33.15 -29.57
CA ASN A 328 -4.08 32.27 -29.50
C ASN A 328 -2.97 32.80 -30.42
N SER A 329 -1.82 33.11 -29.82
CA SER A 329 -0.61 33.50 -30.57
C SER A 329 -0.12 32.43 -31.55
N VAL A 330 -0.55 31.18 -31.39
CA VAL A 330 -0.13 30.04 -32.21
C VAL A 330 -1.35 29.40 -32.85
N TYR A 331 -1.48 29.56 -34.17
CA TYR A 331 -2.57 28.96 -34.93
C TYR A 331 -2.25 27.54 -35.41
N TYR A 332 -3.07 26.56 -35.00
CA TYR A 332 -3.12 25.22 -35.57
C TYR A 332 -4.57 24.75 -35.69
N LYS A 333 -4.92 24.18 -36.83
CA LYS A 333 -6.14 23.39 -36.96
C LYS A 333 -5.85 21.95 -36.52
N VAL A 334 -6.68 21.39 -35.64
CA VAL A 334 -6.50 20.04 -35.09
C VAL A 334 -7.64 19.16 -35.58
N GLU A 335 -7.30 18.08 -36.28
CA GLU A 335 -8.29 17.14 -36.81
C GLU A 335 -8.05 15.74 -36.24
N PHE A 336 -9.14 15.04 -35.92
CA PHE A 336 -9.12 13.65 -35.50
C PHE A 336 -9.60 12.74 -36.63
N THR A 337 -8.77 11.79 -37.01
CA THR A 337 -9.13 10.76 -37.99
C THR A 337 -8.83 9.38 -37.43
N ASN A 338 -9.66 8.40 -37.78
CA ASN A 338 -9.45 7.00 -37.39
C ASN A 338 -9.05 6.21 -38.63
N TYR A 339 -7.79 5.83 -38.74
CA TYR A 339 -7.28 5.00 -39.83
C TYR A 339 -7.23 3.52 -39.41
N ARG A 340 -6.96 2.62 -40.36
CA ARG A 340 -6.70 1.20 -40.05
C ARG A 340 -5.53 1.01 -39.07
N SER A 341 -4.57 1.94 -39.07
CA SER A 341 -3.42 1.96 -38.13
C SER A 341 -3.78 2.52 -36.74
N GLY A 342 -5.04 2.90 -36.53
CA GLY A 342 -5.55 3.48 -35.29
C GLY A 342 -5.79 4.99 -35.36
N PRO A 343 -6.10 5.60 -34.20
CA PRO A 343 -6.37 7.03 -34.08
C PRO A 343 -5.17 7.90 -34.46
N VAL A 344 -5.43 8.95 -35.23
CA VAL A 344 -4.44 9.95 -35.65
C VAL A 344 -4.94 11.35 -35.34
N LEU A 345 -4.08 12.14 -34.69
CA LEU A 345 -4.26 13.58 -34.51
C LEU A 345 -3.42 14.31 -35.55
N THR A 346 -4.07 15.14 -36.34
CA THR A 346 -3.44 15.90 -37.42
C THR A 346 -3.42 17.37 -37.06
N PHE A 347 -2.23 17.95 -36.93
CA PHE A 347 -2.05 19.40 -36.71
C PHE A 347 -1.69 20.07 -38.04
N LYS A 348 -2.48 21.06 -38.47
CA LYS A 348 -2.26 21.80 -39.72
C LYS A 348 -1.90 23.26 -39.44
N ARG A 349 -0.85 23.76 -40.10
CA ARG A 349 -0.44 25.17 -40.05
C ARG A 349 0.02 25.62 -41.43
N GLY A 350 -0.83 26.40 -42.10
CA GLY A 350 -0.61 26.76 -43.51
C GLY A 350 -0.66 25.50 -44.40
N SER A 351 0.39 25.30 -45.21
CA SER A 351 0.57 24.09 -46.02
C SER A 351 1.15 22.89 -45.26
N ASN A 352 1.69 23.11 -44.05
CA ASN A 352 2.33 22.06 -43.28
C ASN A 352 1.30 21.24 -42.49
N THR A 353 1.46 19.91 -42.55
CA THR A 353 0.61 18.94 -41.85
C THR A 353 1.49 18.02 -41.01
N TYR A 354 1.11 17.80 -39.75
CA TYR A 354 1.85 16.98 -38.79
C TYR A 354 0.96 15.92 -38.18
N ASP A 355 1.23 14.66 -38.51
CA ASP A 355 0.41 13.52 -38.07
C ASP A 355 1.01 12.84 -36.84
N LEU A 356 0.25 12.80 -35.75
CA LEU A 356 0.57 12.05 -34.54
C LEU A 356 -0.29 10.79 -34.49
N VAL A 357 0.35 9.65 -34.69
CA VAL A 357 -0.31 8.34 -34.67
C VAL A 357 -0.27 7.79 -33.26
N ARG A 358 -1.42 7.42 -32.69
CA ARG A 358 -1.47 6.76 -31.39
C ARG A 358 -0.70 5.45 -31.46
N GLY A 359 -0.99 4.61 -32.46
CA GLY A 359 -0.46 3.25 -32.59
C GLY A 359 -1.31 2.23 -31.82
N SER A 360 -1.04 0.94 -32.05
CA SER A 360 -1.79 -0.19 -31.47
C SER A 360 -1.47 -0.47 -30.00
N TRP A 361 -0.38 0.10 -29.45
CA TRP A 361 0.00 -0.14 -28.05
C TRP A 361 -1.09 0.21 -27.04
N ALA A 362 -1.95 1.19 -27.34
CA ALA A 362 -3.04 1.61 -26.45
C ALA A 362 -4.11 0.51 -26.24
N GLU A 363 -4.26 -0.40 -27.20
CA GLU A 363 -5.20 -1.53 -27.10
C GLU A 363 -4.68 -2.63 -26.16
N LYS A 364 -3.37 -2.65 -25.90
CA LYS A 364 -2.69 -3.61 -25.03
C LYS A 364 -2.60 -3.16 -23.57
N LEU A 365 -3.27 -2.06 -23.20
CA LEU A 365 -3.26 -1.52 -21.83
C LEU A 365 -4.22 -2.25 -20.86
N GLY A 366 -5.04 -3.16 -21.38
CA GLY A 366 -5.89 -4.06 -20.60
C GLY A 366 -5.16 -5.33 -20.16
N PHE A 367 -3.87 -5.26 -19.85
CA PHE A 367 -3.12 -6.41 -19.36
C PHE A 367 -3.52 -6.75 -17.92
N ASP A 368 -3.57 -8.04 -17.63
CA ASP A 368 -3.84 -8.55 -16.29
C ASP A 368 -2.52 -8.69 -15.52
N TRP A 369 -2.47 -8.09 -14.33
CA TRP A 369 -1.33 -8.23 -13.43
C TRP A 369 -1.60 -9.39 -12.47
N PRO A 370 -0.74 -10.43 -12.42
CA PRO A 370 -0.96 -11.57 -11.54
C PRO A 370 -1.06 -11.15 -10.06
N SER A 371 -2.12 -11.56 -9.39
CA SER A 371 -2.39 -11.35 -7.96
C SER A 371 -2.75 -12.67 -7.27
N SER A 372 -2.43 -12.77 -5.98
CA SER A 372 -2.97 -13.82 -5.11
C SER A 372 -4.42 -13.43 -4.78
N GLU A 373 -5.38 -14.21 -5.24
CA GLU A 373 -6.80 -14.01 -4.93
C GLU A 373 -7.13 -14.32 -3.47
#